data_AF-A0A2D6MDH5-F1
#
_entry.id   AF-A0A2D6MDH5-F1
#
_cell.length_a   1.000
_cell.length_b   1.000
_cell.length_c   1.000
_cell.angle_alpha   90.00
_cell.angle_beta   90.00
_cell.angle_gamma   90.00
#
_symmetry.space_group_name_H-M   'P 1'
#
loop_
_entity.id
_entity.type
_entity.pdbx_description
1 polymer ?
#
loop_
_entity_poly.entity_id
_entity_poly.type
_entity_poly.pdbx_seq_one_letter_code
_entity_poly.pdbx_strand_id
1 'polypeptide(L)'
;MIKPKLQRHPEYLNYFDCVQWIEEKYKCDLRNFTSHKIIENDYQDFWQFILKMCDVYNGAFIWMYRDWKETCKPWEAEIIDIFFAEFGEFTFEQNDALHFLVAW
;
A
#
# COMPACT_ATOMS: atom_id res chain seq x y z
N MET A 1 13.17 4.35 12.49
CA MET A 1 13.10 3.36 11.40
C MET A 1 13.67 3.97 10.14
N ILE A 2 14.35 3.16 9.32
CA ILE A 2 14.86 3.56 8.00
C ILE A 2 13.73 3.26 7.00
N LYS A 3 13.41 4.18 6.08
CA LYS A 3 12.42 3.93 5.00
C LYS A 3 12.86 2.73 4.14
N PRO A 4 11.93 1.98 3.53
CA PRO A 4 12.24 0.87 2.62
C PRO A 4 13.27 1.28 1.57
N LYS A 5 14.20 0.37 1.26
CA LYS A 5 15.21 0.59 0.22
C LYS A 5 14.63 0.24 -1.14
N LEU A 6 14.97 1.03 -2.16
CA LEU A 6 14.68 0.72 -3.56
C LEU A 6 15.35 -0.61 -3.96
N GLN A 7 14.63 -1.48 -4.65
CA GLN A 7 15.20 -2.74 -5.18
C GLN A 7 15.90 -2.49 -6.54
N ARG A 8 16.47 -3.53 -7.17
CA ARG A 8 17.47 -3.44 -8.26
C ARG A 8 17.07 -2.63 -9.51
N HIS A 9 15.80 -2.27 -9.67
CA HIS A 9 15.38 -1.20 -10.56
C HIS A 9 15.13 0.07 -9.73
N PRO A 10 15.79 1.20 -10.05
CA PRO A 10 15.83 2.39 -9.19
C PRO A 10 14.45 3.01 -8.88
N GLU A 11 13.38 2.60 -9.56
CA GLU A 11 12.02 3.12 -9.33
C GLU A 11 11.07 2.23 -8.50
N TYR A 12 11.45 1.01 -8.09
CA TYR A 12 10.52 0.10 -7.41
C TYR A 12 10.82 -0.10 -5.92
N LEU A 13 9.77 0.08 -5.11
CA LEU A 13 9.77 -0.27 -3.68
C LEU A 13 9.28 -1.71 -3.50
N ASN A 14 9.82 -2.45 -2.54
CA ASN A 14 9.23 -3.73 -2.16
C ASN A 14 7.93 -3.50 -1.38
N TYR A 15 6.83 -4.10 -1.82
CA TYR A 15 5.52 -3.91 -1.18
C TYR A 15 5.52 -4.33 0.30
N PHE A 16 6.07 -5.50 0.62
CA PHE A 16 6.05 -6.03 1.99
C PHE A 16 6.97 -5.24 2.92
N ASP A 17 8.10 -4.73 2.44
CA ASP A 17 8.93 -3.82 3.22
C ASP A 17 8.17 -2.52 3.54
N CYS A 18 7.37 -2.01 2.60
CA CYS A 18 6.53 -0.83 2.81
C CYS A 18 5.40 -1.09 3.81
N VAL A 19 4.73 -2.24 3.71
CA VAL A 19 3.70 -2.69 4.66
C VAL A 19 4.29 -2.76 6.06
N GLN A 20 5.40 -3.49 6.24
CA GLN A 20 6.06 -3.63 7.53
C GLN A 20 6.41 -2.27 8.13
N TRP A 21 6.97 -1.37 7.32
CA TRP A 21 7.31 -0.03 7.77
C TRP A 21 6.08 0.77 8.23
N ILE A 22 4.96 0.69 7.50
CA ILE A 22 3.70 1.36 7.88
C ILE A 22 3.19 0.78 9.20
N GLU A 23 3.07 -0.55 9.30
CA GLU A 23 2.56 -1.23 10.51
C GLU A 23 3.39 -0.86 11.74
N GLU A 24 4.72 -0.84 11.60
CA GLU A 24 5.61 -0.45 12.69
C GLU A 24 5.48 1.03 13.09
N LYS A 25 5.31 1.94 12.11
CA LYS A 25 5.21 3.39 12.36
C LYS A 25 3.86 3.79 12.94
N TYR A 26 2.77 3.27 12.37
CA TYR A 26 1.41 3.64 12.70
C TYR A 26 0.79 2.74 13.76
N LYS A 27 1.49 1.66 14.18
CA LYS A 27 1.00 0.70 15.17
C LYS A 27 -0.35 0.09 14.76
N CYS A 28 -0.43 -0.30 13.50
CA CYS A 28 -1.60 -0.96 12.91
C CYS A 28 -1.20 -2.31 12.29
N ASP A 29 -2.19 -3.10 11.91
CA ASP A 29 -2.06 -4.31 11.12
C ASP A 29 -2.85 -4.08 9.82
N LEU A 30 -2.19 -4.03 8.67
CA LEU A 30 -2.89 -3.76 7.39
C LEU A 30 -3.68 -4.97 6.89
N ARG A 31 -3.47 -6.16 7.46
CA ARG A 31 -4.25 -7.38 7.19
C ARG A 31 -5.43 -7.56 8.15
N ASN A 32 -5.52 -6.70 9.15
CA ASN A 32 -6.65 -6.59 10.07
C ASN A 32 -6.77 -5.13 10.55
N PHE A 33 -6.98 -4.25 9.58
CA PHE A 33 -6.95 -2.82 9.83
C PHE A 33 -8.10 -2.42 10.74
N THR A 34 -7.77 -1.60 11.73
CA THR A 34 -8.77 -0.99 12.61
C THR A 34 -8.38 0.46 12.77
N SER A 35 -9.13 1.33 12.11
CA SER A 35 -8.95 2.77 12.25
C SER A 35 -9.69 3.24 13.50
N HIS A 36 -9.04 4.08 14.31
CA HIS A 36 -9.73 4.77 15.41
C HIS A 36 -10.86 5.69 14.92
N LYS A 37 -10.85 6.03 13.63
CA LYS A 37 -11.85 6.89 12.98
C LYS A 37 -12.94 6.09 12.26
N ILE A 38 -12.66 4.84 11.89
CA ILE A 38 -13.56 3.99 11.11
C ILE A 38 -13.60 2.62 11.79
N ILE A 39 -14.63 2.42 12.61
CA ILE A 39 -14.94 1.12 13.22
C ILE A 39 -16.03 0.49 12.35
N GLU A 40 -15.63 -0.29 11.34
CA GLU A 40 -16.56 -1.20 10.65
C GLU A 40 -16.45 -2.59 11.29
N ASN A 41 -17.56 -3.33 11.34
CA ASN A 41 -17.61 -4.67 11.94
C ASN A 41 -17.07 -5.79 11.01
N ASP A 42 -16.52 -5.42 9.86
CA ASP A 42 -16.06 -6.37 8.83
C ASP A 42 -14.55 -6.61 8.94
N TYR A 43 -14.09 -7.78 8.47
CA TYR A 43 -12.68 -8.09 8.33
C TYR A 43 -12.03 -7.16 7.29
N GLN A 44 -11.15 -6.26 7.75
CA GLN A 44 -10.46 -5.26 6.92
C GLN A 44 -9.03 -5.70 6.57
N ASP A 45 -8.90 -6.61 5.61
CA ASP A 45 -7.60 -7.03 5.07
C ASP A 45 -7.29 -6.27 3.78
N PHE A 46 -6.37 -5.30 3.87
CA PHE A 46 -5.96 -4.50 2.71
C PHE A 46 -5.29 -5.35 1.63
N TRP A 47 -4.66 -6.47 1.99
CA TRP A 47 -4.11 -7.38 1.00
C TRP A 47 -5.20 -8.00 0.12
N GLN A 48 -6.36 -8.33 0.69
CA GLN A 48 -7.51 -8.81 -0.10
C GLN A 48 -8.03 -7.75 -1.06
N PHE A 49 -7.93 -6.46 -0.69
CA PHE A 49 -8.23 -5.37 -1.61
C PHE A 49 -7.22 -5.33 -2.77
N ILE A 50 -5.91 -5.39 -2.48
CA ILE A 50 -4.87 -5.43 -3.53
C ILE A 50 -5.06 -6.62 -4.49
N LEU A 51 -5.35 -7.81 -3.98
CA LEU A 51 -5.61 -9.00 -4.80
C LEU A 51 -6.84 -8.88 -5.71
N LYS A 52 -7.81 -8.00 -5.37
CA LYS A 52 -8.96 -7.71 -6.22
C LYS A 52 -8.64 -6.69 -7.30
N MET A 53 -7.80 -5.72 -6.98
CA MET A 53 -7.43 -4.61 -7.89
C MET A 53 -6.33 -5.00 -8.87
N CYS A 54 -5.50 -6.00 -8.53
CA CYS A 54 -4.35 -6.40 -9.31
C CYS A 54 -4.29 -7.92 -9.50
N ASP A 55 -3.74 -8.34 -10.63
CA ASP A 55 -3.32 -9.73 -10.83
C ASP A 55 -1.93 -9.92 -10.22
N VAL A 56 -1.85 -10.60 -9.06
CA VAL A 56 -0.65 -10.66 -8.23
C VAL A 56 -0.10 -12.08 -8.13
N TYR A 57 1.19 -12.23 -8.40
CA TYR A 57 1.97 -13.46 -8.22
C TYR A 57 3.39 -13.13 -7.71
N ASN A 58 4.19 -14.12 -7.31
CA ASN A 58 5.54 -13.85 -6.82
C ASN A 58 6.41 -13.26 -7.94
N GLY A 59 7.14 -12.19 -7.63
CA GLY A 59 7.96 -11.48 -8.61
C GLY A 59 7.16 -10.59 -9.56
N ALA A 60 5.88 -10.33 -9.28
CA ALA A 60 5.05 -9.40 -10.03
C ALA A 60 5.26 -7.94 -9.60
N PHE A 61 4.83 -7.01 -10.45
CA PHE A 61 4.72 -5.60 -10.12
C PHE A 61 3.25 -5.24 -9.88
N ILE A 62 2.99 -4.41 -8.87
CA ILE A 62 1.67 -3.83 -8.63
C ILE A 62 1.76 -2.32 -8.73
N TRP A 63 0.75 -1.70 -9.33
CA TRP A 63 0.61 -0.26 -9.42
C TRP A 63 -0.59 0.14 -8.56
N MET A 64 -0.34 0.85 -7.47
CA MET A 64 -1.38 1.38 -6.61
C MET A 64 -1.70 2.80 -7.06
N TYR A 65 -2.90 2.99 -7.60
CA TYR A 65 -3.31 4.29 -8.12
C TYR A 65 -4.03 5.11 -7.05
N ARG A 66 -3.87 6.43 -7.11
CA ARG A 66 -4.50 7.38 -6.18
C ARG A 66 -6.01 7.45 -6.36
N ASP A 67 -6.50 7.22 -7.58
CA ASP A 67 -7.91 7.26 -7.96
C ASP A 67 -8.72 6.06 -7.46
N TRP A 68 -8.07 4.97 -7.01
CA TRP A 68 -8.75 3.85 -6.35
C TRP A 68 -9.60 4.29 -5.17
N LYS A 69 -9.21 5.39 -4.52
CA LYS A 69 -9.95 6.03 -3.42
C LYS A 69 -11.36 6.49 -3.81
N GLU A 70 -11.63 6.70 -5.10
CA GLU A 70 -12.95 7.14 -5.58
C GLU A 70 -13.99 6.01 -5.55
N THR A 71 -13.54 4.76 -5.50
CA THR A 71 -14.42 3.58 -5.61
C THR A 71 -14.25 2.57 -4.48
N CYS A 72 -13.21 2.69 -3.66
CA CYS A 72 -12.94 1.79 -2.55
C CYS A 72 -13.72 2.18 -1.27
N LYS A 73 -13.67 1.31 -0.26
CA LYS A 73 -14.23 1.59 1.07
C LYS A 73 -13.43 2.71 1.77
N PRO A 74 -14.03 3.43 2.74
CA PRO A 74 -13.35 4.52 3.45
C PRO A 74 -12.03 4.13 4.11
N TRP A 75 -11.94 2.92 4.69
CA TRP A 75 -10.71 2.45 5.34
C TRP A 75 -9.63 2.07 4.33
N GLU A 76 -10.01 1.54 3.15
CA GLU A 76 -9.10 1.27 2.03
C GLU A 76 -8.50 2.60 1.54
N ALA A 77 -9.31 3.65 1.46
CA ALA A 77 -8.87 4.98 1.07
C ALA A 77 -7.88 5.59 2.09
N GLU A 78 -8.11 5.38 3.39
CA GLU A 78 -7.19 5.82 4.44
C GLU A 78 -5.82 5.16 4.30
N ILE A 79 -5.77 3.86 4.00
CA ILE A 79 -4.51 3.15 3.78
C ILE A 79 -3.81 3.66 2.52
N ILE A 80 -4.54 3.88 1.42
CA ILE A 80 -3.97 4.45 0.19
C ILE A 80 -3.35 5.83 0.48
N ASP A 81 -4.02 6.69 1.25
CA ASP A 81 -3.47 7.98 1.64
C ASP A 81 -2.19 7.86 2.48
N ILE A 82 -2.11 6.86 3.38
CA ILE A 82 -0.89 6.57 4.13
C ILE A 82 0.26 6.19 3.19
N PHE A 83 0.02 5.28 2.23
CA PHE A 83 1.04 4.88 1.25
C PHE A 83 1.54 6.09 0.44
N PHE A 84 0.65 6.92 -0.08
CA PHE A 84 1.04 8.10 -0.86
C PHE A 84 1.72 9.18 -0.02
N ALA A 85 1.34 9.37 1.24
CA ALA A 85 2.00 10.32 2.14
C ALA A 85 3.45 9.91 2.43
N GLU A 86 3.73 8.61 2.50
CA GLU A 86 5.04 8.10 2.91
C GLU A 86 5.97 7.80 1.75
N PHE A 87 5.40 7.40 0.62
CA PHE A 87 6.13 6.89 -0.53
C PHE A 87 5.83 7.64 -1.85
N GLY A 88 4.91 8.61 -1.86
CA GLY A 88 4.50 9.33 -3.07
C GLY A 88 5.63 10.12 -3.74
N GLU A 89 6.67 10.50 -3.01
CA GLU A 89 7.84 11.21 -3.56
C GLU A 89 8.77 10.31 -4.39
N PHE A 90 8.59 8.99 -4.34
CA PHE A 90 9.44 8.02 -5.06
C PHE A 90 8.93 7.67 -6.46
N THR A 91 7.89 8.34 -6.96
CA THR A 91 7.26 8.01 -8.24
C THR A 91 7.77 8.89 -9.37
N PHE A 92 8.09 8.27 -10.51
CA PHE A 92 8.76 8.91 -11.65
C PHE A 92 7.79 9.45 -12.71
N GLU A 93 6.61 8.85 -12.81
CA GLU A 93 5.59 9.21 -13.79
C GLU A 93 4.36 9.78 -13.06
N GLN A 94 4.21 11.11 -13.15
CA GLN A 94 2.99 11.88 -12.83
C GLN A 94 2.19 11.37 -11.61
N ASN A 95 2.65 11.61 -10.37
CA ASN A 95 1.90 11.76 -9.09
C ASN A 95 0.73 10.82 -8.69
N ASP A 96 0.34 9.87 -9.53
CA ASP A 96 -0.97 9.24 -9.52
C ASP A 96 -0.89 7.73 -9.27
N ALA A 97 0.32 7.13 -9.34
CA ALA A 97 0.54 5.72 -9.02
C ALA A 97 1.84 5.48 -8.25
N LEU A 98 1.80 4.59 -7.25
CA LEU A 98 2.97 4.01 -6.60
C LEU A 98 3.29 2.66 -7.25
N HIS A 99 4.57 2.43 -7.59
CA HIS A 99 5.00 1.17 -8.20
C HIS A 99 5.73 0.30 -7.17
N PHE A 100 5.18 -0.90 -6.94
CA PHE A 100 5.79 -1.86 -6.02
C PHE A 100 6.18 -3.15 -6.73
N LEU A 101 7.31 -3.72 -6.30
CA LEU A 101 7.67 -5.10 -6.54
C LEU A 101 7.10 -5.96 -5.41
N VAL A 102 6.38 -7.02 -5.78
CA VAL A 102 5.92 -8.06 -4.85
C VAL A 102 6.88 -9.24 -4.96
N ALA A 103 7.76 -9.39 -3.98
CA ALA A 103 8.67 -10.52 -3.87
C ALA A 103 8.68 -11.04 -2.42
N TRP A 104 8.40 -12.33 -2.25
CA TRP A 104 8.39 -13.03 -0.96
C TRP A 104 9.46 -14.12 -0.90
#